data_AF-A0A0L7RE61-F1
#
_entry.id   AF-A0A0L7RE61-F1
#
_cell.length_a   1.000
_cell.length_b   1.000
_cell.length_c   1.000
_cell.angle_alpha   90.00
_cell.angle_beta   90.00
_cell.angle_gamma   90.00
#
_symmetry.space_group_name_H-M   'P 1'
#
loop_
_entity.id
_entity.type
_entity.pdbx_description
1 polymer ?
#
loop_
_entity_poly.entity_id
_entity_poly.type
_entity_poly.pdbx_seq_one_letter_code
_entity_poly.pdbx_strand_id
1 'polypeptide(L)' 'MIVQSGSLCVLLVVLLGTLLVKSEPGPRPRPTPIYSNQFAVHVPDGPDAAADIAAKYGFDNYGQVSLVLFM' A
#
# COMPACT_ATOMS: atom_id res chain seq x y z
N MET A 1 19.56 21.05 -49.62
CA MET A 1 18.84 19.85 -49.10
C MET A 1 19.43 19.25 -47.82
N ILE A 2 20.49 19.81 -47.20
CA ILE A 2 21.10 19.25 -45.99
C ILE A 2 20.38 19.68 -44.69
N VAL A 3 19.84 20.91 -44.66
CA VAL A 3 19.13 21.48 -43.48
C VAL A 3 17.84 20.73 -43.12
N GLN A 4 17.10 20.24 -44.12
CA GLN A 4 15.83 19.55 -43.94
C GLN A 4 16.01 18.13 -43.38
N SER A 5 17.11 17.46 -43.75
CA SER A 5 17.49 16.14 -43.23
C SER A 5 17.87 16.21 -41.74
N GLY A 6 18.66 17.23 -41.34
CA GLY A 6 19.02 17.43 -39.93
C GLY A 6 17.81 17.70 -39.03
N SER A 7 16.85 18.50 -39.52
CA SER A 7 15.60 18.80 -38.79
C SER A 7 14.71 17.56 -38.60
N LEU A 8 14.62 16.68 -39.61
CA LEU A 8 13.87 15.44 -39.53
C LEU A 8 14.47 14.44 -38.55
N CYS A 9 15.80 14.31 -38.52
CA CYS A 9 16.49 13.44 -37.58
C CYS A 9 16.30 13.91 -36.13
N VAL A 10 16.36 15.22 -35.87
CA VAL A 10 16.11 15.79 -34.55
C VAL A 10 14.66 15.51 -34.12
N LEU A 11 13.69 15.72 -35.00
CA LEU A 11 12.28 15.42 -34.71
C LEU A 11 12.06 13.94 -34.40
N LEU A 12 12.69 13.04 -35.17
CA LEU A 12 12.59 11.59 -34.97
C LEU A 12 13.16 11.16 -33.61
N VAL A 13 14.32 11.71 -33.22
CA VAL A 13 14.96 11.42 -31.92
C VAL A 13 14.10 11.92 -30.76
N VAL A 14 13.49 13.10 -30.89
CA VAL A 14 12.56 13.64 -29.87
C VAL A 14 11.33 12.74 -29.74
N LEU A 15 10.72 12.33 -30.86
CA LEU A 15 9.53 11.46 -30.85
C LEU A 15 9.84 10.10 -30.21
N LEU A 16 10.94 9.46 -30.60
CA LEU A 16 11.37 8.20 -30.01
C LEU A 16 11.70 8.36 -28.52
N GLY A 17 12.35 9.46 -28.13
CA GLY A 17 12.66 9.77 -26.73
C GLY A 17 11.41 9.93 -25.86
N THR A 18 10.35 10.56 -26.37
CA THR A 18 9.08 10.71 -25.63
C THR A 18 8.34 9.38 -25.44
N LEU A 19 8.47 8.44 -26.39
CA LEU A 19 7.87 7.10 -26.28
C LEU A 19 8.57 6.22 -25.23
N LEU A 20 9.84 6.51 -24.94
CA LEU A 20 10.65 5.81 -23.94
C LEU A 20 10.49 6.37 -22.52
N VAL A 21 9.69 7.42 -22.32
CA VAL A 21 9.37 7.94 -20.98
C VAL A 21 8.52 6.91 -20.25
N LYS A 22 9.15 6.19 -19.33
CA LYS A 22 8.48 5.30 -18.39
C LYS A 22 7.66 6.15 -17.44
N SER A 23 6.33 6.08 -17.55
CA SER A 23 5.42 6.75 -16.64
C SER A 23 5.69 6.27 -15.21
N GLU A 24 6.04 7.20 -14.31
CA GLU A 24 6.10 6.91 -12.89
C GLU A 24 4.70 6.48 -12.42
N PRO A 25 4.58 5.47 -11.53
CA PRO A 25 3.29 5.14 -10.94
C PRO A 25 2.76 6.40 -10.26
N GLY A 26 1.62 6.90 -10.73
CA GLY A 26 0.94 8.02 -10.08
C GLY A 26 0.70 7.71 -8.60
N PRO A 27 0.49 8.73 -7.74
CA PRO A 27 0.22 8.53 -6.32
C PRO A 27 -0.87 7.47 -6.16
N ARG A 28 -0.51 6.32 -5.57
CA ARG A 28 -1.50 5.28 -5.29
C ARG A 28 -2.57 5.93 -4.40
N PRO A 29 -3.86 5.81 -4.75
CA PRO A 29 -4.93 6.22 -3.87
C PRO A 29 -4.65 5.57 -2.51
N ARG A 30 -4.50 6.41 -1.47
CA ARG A 30 -4.41 5.88 -0.12
C ARG A 30 -5.72 5.13 0.12
N PRO A 31 -5.69 3.90 0.66
CA PRO A 31 -6.92 3.22 1.04
C PRO A 31 -7.76 4.19 1.87
N THR A 32 -9.02 4.40 1.47
CA THR A 32 -9.97 5.16 2.28
C THR A 32 -10.00 4.53 3.66
N PRO A 33 -9.87 5.31 4.75
CA PRO A 33 -9.93 4.75 6.10
C PRO A 33 -11.23 3.95 6.28
N ILE A 34 -11.11 2.66 6.57
CA ILE A 34 -12.24 1.82 6.96
C ILE A 34 -12.26 1.83 8.48
N TYR A 35 -13.32 2.39 9.05
CA TYR A 35 -13.53 2.37 10.49
C TYR A 35 -14.24 1.07 10.85
N SER A 36 -13.61 0.26 11.70
CA SER A 36 -14.20 -0.92 12.30
C SER A 36 -14.10 -0.83 13.82
N ASN A 37 -15.00 -1.53 14.51
CA ASN A 37 -14.94 -1.66 15.97
C ASN A 37 -14.04 -2.84 16.39
N GLN A 38 -13.05 -3.18 15.57
CA GLN A 38 -12.10 -4.26 15.83
C GLN A 38 -10.72 -3.67 16.04
N PHE A 39 -10.04 -4.09 17.11
CA PHE A 39 -8.75 -3.56 17.50
C PHE A 39 -7.91 -4.66 18.18
N ALA A 40 -6.59 -4.55 18.05
CA ALA A 40 -5.66 -5.43 18.75
C ALA A 40 -5.19 -4.72 20.04
N VAL A 41 -5.24 -5.44 21.17
CA VAL A 41 -4.73 -4.96 22.47
C VAL A 41 -3.68 -5.93 22.98
N HIS A 42 -2.60 -5.39 23.53
CA HIS A 42 -1.65 -6.20 24.27
C HIS A 42 -2.13 -6.38 25.72
N VAL A 43 -2.43 -7.62 26.10
CA VAL A 43 -2.81 -7.99 27.48
C VAL A 43 -1.67 -8.79 28.09
N PRO A 44 -0.90 -8.22 29.06
CA PRO A 44 0.28 -8.88 29.63
C PRO A 44 -0.09 -10.08 30.52
N ASP A 45 -1.28 -10.06 31.12
CA ASP A 45 -1.79 -11.12 32.01
C ASP A 45 -2.25 -12.37 31.24
N GLY A 46 -2.18 -12.36 29.91
CA GLY A 46 -2.43 -13.51 29.06
C GLY A 46 -3.87 -13.65 28.54
N PRO A 47 -4.19 -14.81 27.94
CA PRO A 47 -5.42 -15.00 27.17
C PRO A 47 -6.69 -15.01 28.04
N ASP A 48 -6.62 -15.52 29.26
CA ASP A 48 -7.78 -15.57 30.17
C ASP A 48 -8.22 -14.16 30.58
N ALA A 49 -7.26 -13.31 30.95
CA ALA A 49 -7.52 -11.90 31.23
C ALA A 49 -8.08 -11.15 30.01
N ALA A 50 -7.59 -11.47 28.80
CA ALA A 50 -8.12 -10.90 27.56
C ALA A 50 -9.58 -11.32 27.31
N ALA A 51 -9.94 -12.57 27.63
CA ALA A 51 -11.31 -13.06 27.53
C ALA A 51 -12.24 -12.34 28.53
N ASP A 52 -11.80 -12.17 29.77
CA ASP A 52 -12.56 -11.43 30.80
C ASP A 52 -12.79 -9.97 30.41
N ILE A 53 -11.78 -9.30 29.86
CA ILE A 53 -11.90 -7.92 29.36
C ILE A 53 -12.92 -7.85 28.23
N ALA A 54 -12.84 -8.75 27.25
CA ALA A 54 -13.75 -8.78 26.12
C ALA A 54 -15.20 -9.00 26.59
N ALA A 55 -15.42 -10.00 27.45
CA ALA A 55 -16.74 -10.29 28.02
C ALA A 55 -17.30 -9.11 28.83
N LYS A 56 -16.46 -8.45 29.63
CA LYS A 56 -16.86 -7.29 30.45
C LYS A 56 -17.38 -6.12 29.63
N TYR A 57 -16.79 -5.88 28.46
CA TYR A 57 -17.15 -4.76 27.59
C TYR A 57 -18.04 -5.15 26.40
N GLY A 58 -18.46 -6.41 26.31
CA GLY A 58 -19.33 -6.91 25.23
C GLY A 58 -18.64 -7.03 23.88
N PHE A 59 -17.34 -7.32 23.87
CA PHE A 59 -16.55 -7.61 22.68
C PHE A 59 -16.31 -9.11 22.50
N ASP A 60 -16.11 -9.53 21.26
CA ASP A 60 -15.64 -10.87 20.92
C ASP A 60 -14.10 -10.92 20.99
N ASN A 61 -13.54 -11.88 21.74
CA ASN A 61 -12.10 -12.12 21.78
C ASN A 61 -11.70 -13.10 20.67
N TYR A 62 -10.99 -12.60 19.65
CA TYR A 62 -10.48 -13.41 18.53
C TYR A 62 -9.13 -14.10 18.83
N GLY A 63 -8.58 -13.94 20.02
CA GLY A 63 -7.31 -14.55 20.43
C GLY A 63 -6.07 -13.73 20.03
N GLN A 64 -4.90 -14.34 20.21
CA GLN A 64 -3.62 -13.67 19.99
C GLN A 64 -3.27 -13.63 18.50
N VAL A 65 -2.96 -12.42 18.01
CA VAL A 65 -2.33 -12.23 16.71
C VAL A 65 -0.84 -12.50 16.87
N SER A 66 -0.42 -13.76 16.83
CA SER A 66 1.00 -14.07 16.65
C SER A 66 1.39 -13.70 15.21
N LEU A 67 2.44 -12.90 15.07
CA LEU A 67 3.02 -12.56 13.79
C LEU A 67 3.44 -13.86 13.08
N VAL A 68 2.62 -14.38 12.18
CA VAL A 68 3.05 -15.38 11.21
C VAL A 68 3.99 -14.65 10.26
N LEU A 69 5.29 -14.78 10.52
CA LEU A 69 6.32 -14.46 9.55
C LEU A 69 6.10 -15.39 8.35
N PHE A 70 5.45 -14.89 7.30
CA PHE A 70 5.52 -15.53 5.99
C PHE A 70 6.98 -15.44 5.54
N MET A 71 7.71 -16.56 5.69
CA MET A 71 8.94 -16.83 4.95
C MET A 71 8.62 -17.50 3.62
#